data_AF-A0A257MSD2-F1
#
_entry.id   AF-A0A257MSD2-F1
#
_cell.length_a   1.000
_cell.length_b   1.000
_cell.length_c   1.000
_cell.angle_alpha   90.00
_cell.angle_beta   90.00
_cell.angle_gamma   90.00
#
_symmetry.space_group_name_H-M   'P 1'
#
loop_
_entity.id
_entity.type
_entity.pdbx_description
1 polymer ?
#
loop_
_entity_poly.entity_id
_entity_poly.type
_entity_poly.pdbx_seq_one_letter_code
_entity_poly.pdbx_strand_id
1 'polypeptide(L)'
;SSRDIFVPNNVLVSQPEGEDPVSWGEELQEKWEALRERTGRPILNIIGLDAIEFAFGYKAVLNLANIMIRSWKESNDINVLVVKSGQESMNMAIHTADTYLLVSELNGGLCMYGIIPRTEPYNMLLEEGNRISLTPIV
;
A
#
# COMPACT_ATOMS: atom_id res chain seq x y z
N SER A 1 22.76 3.12 11.66
CA SER A 1 22.84 1.69 12.03
C SER A 1 21.81 0.95 11.20
N SER A 2 22.17 0.53 9.98
CA SER A 2 21.30 -0.27 9.13
C SER A 2 21.18 -1.66 9.76
N ARG A 3 20.00 -2.01 10.27
CA ARG A 3 19.72 -3.41 10.56
C ARG A 3 19.56 -4.08 9.21
N ASP A 4 20.44 -5.01 8.88
CA ASP A 4 20.25 -5.92 7.75
C ASP A 4 18.98 -6.72 8.05
N ILE A 5 17.85 -6.23 7.55
CA ILE A 5 16.59 -6.94 7.60
C ILE A 5 16.79 -8.14 6.69
N PHE A 6 16.73 -9.35 7.26
CA PHE A 6 16.63 -10.55 6.45
C PHE A 6 15.37 -10.43 5.60
N VAL A 7 15.55 -10.17 4.31
CA VAL A 7 14.46 -10.16 3.33
C VAL A 7 14.44 -11.54 2.71
N PRO A 8 13.40 -12.35 2.97
CA PRO A 8 13.26 -13.65 2.32
C PRO A 8 13.36 -13.52 0.79
N ASN A 9 13.81 -14.56 0.09
CA ASN A 9 13.95 -14.56 -1.36
C ASN A 9 12.64 -14.32 -2.14
N ASN A 10 11.48 -14.26 -1.47
CA ASN A 10 10.18 -13.94 -2.07
C ASN A 10 9.66 -12.55 -1.66
N VAL A 11 10.51 -11.72 -1.05
CA VAL A 11 10.18 -10.36 -0.64
C VAL A 11 11.14 -9.39 -1.32
N LEU A 12 10.64 -8.24 -1.72
CA LEU A 12 11.43 -7.13 -2.23
C LEU A 12 11.00 -5.85 -1.51
N VAL A 13 11.98 -5.05 -1.11
CA VAL A 13 11.77 -3.74 -0.52
C VAL A 13 12.35 -2.71 -1.48
N SER A 14 11.56 -1.72 -1.86
CA SER A 14 11.98 -0.60 -2.70
C SER A 14 11.54 0.70 -2.04
N GLN A 15 12.40 1.71 -2.07
CA GLN A 15 12.06 3.06 -1.62
C GLN A 15 12.17 4.03 -2.80
N PRO A 16 11.37 5.11 -2.81
CA PRO A 16 11.54 6.22 -3.74
C PRO A 16 12.95 6.80 -3.64
N GLU A 17 13.70 6.74 -4.74
CA GLU A 17 15.08 7.21 -4.83
C GLU A 17 15.30 7.92 -6.17
N GLY A 18 16.31 8.81 -6.22
CA GLY A 18 16.60 9.63 -7.40
C GLY A 18 15.75 10.90 -7.49
N GLU A 19 15.91 11.63 -8.60
CA GLU A 19 15.14 12.86 -8.89
C GLU A 19 14.01 12.63 -9.91
N ASP A 20 14.12 11.58 -10.75
CA ASP A 20 13.12 11.28 -11.78
C ASP A 20 12.14 10.19 -11.31
N PRO A 21 10.88 10.54 -11.03
CA PRO A 21 9.86 9.57 -10.65
C PRO A 21 9.62 8.50 -11.73
N VAL A 22 9.75 8.84 -13.02
CA VAL A 22 9.45 7.92 -14.12
C VAL A 22 10.49 6.80 -14.17
N SER A 23 11.78 7.16 -14.20
CA SER A 23 12.87 6.18 -14.14
C SER A 23 12.74 5.26 -12.93
N TRP A 24 12.42 5.80 -11.75
CA TRP A 24 12.18 4.98 -10.56
C TRP A 24 10.99 4.02 -10.72
N GLY A 25 9.91 4.46 -11.37
CA GLY A 25 8.75 3.63 -11.66
C GLY A 25 9.06 2.48 -12.63
N GLU A 26 9.90 2.72 -13.64
CA GLU A 26 10.37 1.70 -14.58
C GLU A 26 11.23 0.64 -13.87
N GLU A 27 12.19 1.06 -13.03
CA GLU A 27 12.99 0.14 -12.21
C GLU A 27 12.13 -0.69 -11.25
N LEU A 28 11.07 -0.10 -10.69
CA LEU A 28 10.13 -0.81 -9.84
C LEU A 28 9.36 -1.90 -10.62
N GLN A 29 9.01 -1.63 -11.87
CA GLN A 29 8.35 -2.60 -12.73
C GLN A 29 9.27 -3.79 -13.08
N GLU A 30 10.54 -3.53 -13.39
CA GLU A 30 11.53 -4.59 -13.62
C GLU A 30 11.70 -5.49 -12.38
N LYS A 31 11.73 -4.87 -11.19
CA LYS A 31 11.78 -5.58 -9.90
C LYS A 31 10.55 -6.47 -9.70
N TRP A 32 9.35 -6.01 -10.08
CA TRP A 32 8.13 -6.81 -10.04
C TRP A 32 8.19 -8.00 -11.00
N GLU A 33 8.61 -7.79 -12.24
CA GLU A 33 8.74 -8.86 -13.23
C GLU A 33 9.72 -9.94 -12.76
N ALA A 34 10.91 -9.56 -12.28
CA ALA A 34 11.89 -10.49 -11.74
C ALA A 34 11.36 -11.27 -10.53
N LEU A 35 10.60 -10.62 -9.63
CA LEU A 35 9.99 -11.30 -8.49
C LEU A 35 8.92 -12.31 -8.95
N ARG A 36 8.11 -11.95 -9.95
CA ARG A 36 7.06 -12.80 -10.51
C ARG A 36 7.66 -14.03 -11.19
N GLU A 37 8.69 -13.85 -12.02
CA GLU A 37 9.41 -14.95 -12.68
C GLU A 37 10.03 -15.91 -11.68
N ARG A 38 10.72 -15.37 -10.67
CA ARG A 38 11.39 -16.17 -9.63
C ARG A 38 10.42 -16.97 -8.77
N THR A 39 9.24 -16.42 -8.48
CA THR A 39 8.28 -17.04 -7.54
C THR A 39 7.18 -17.84 -8.24
N GLY A 40 6.90 -17.57 -9.51
CA GLY A 40 5.80 -18.15 -10.28
C GLY A 40 4.42 -17.82 -9.71
N ARG A 41 4.30 -16.74 -8.92
CA ARG A 41 3.07 -16.37 -8.18
C ARG A 41 2.72 -14.90 -8.40
N PRO A 42 1.43 -14.53 -8.24
CA PRO A 42 1.05 -13.12 -8.14
C PRO A 42 1.75 -12.42 -6.98
N ILE A 43 1.99 -11.13 -7.14
CA ILE A 43 2.67 -10.28 -6.16
C ILE A 43 1.65 -9.70 -5.18
N LEU A 44 2.01 -9.65 -3.90
CA LEU A 44 1.35 -8.80 -2.91
C LEU A 44 2.18 -7.53 -2.74
N ASN A 45 1.67 -6.42 -3.25
CA ASN A 45 2.27 -5.10 -3.07
C ASN A 45 1.65 -4.40 -1.85
N ILE A 46 2.49 -3.87 -0.98
CA ILE A 46 2.09 -2.98 0.12
C ILE A 46 2.83 -1.67 -0.10
N ILE A 47 2.10 -0.62 -0.46
CA ILE A 47 2.67 0.65 -0.95
C ILE A 47 2.22 1.78 -0.05
N GLY A 48 3.17 2.41 0.64
CA GLY A 48 2.95 3.68 1.34
C GLY A 48 3.04 4.85 0.37
N LEU A 49 1.94 5.56 0.14
CA LEU A 49 1.97 6.72 -0.77
C LEU A 49 2.68 7.93 -0.16
N ASP A 50 2.81 7.98 1.17
CA ASP A 50 3.54 9.03 1.88
C ASP A 50 5.01 9.13 1.49
N ALA A 51 5.70 7.99 1.35
CA ALA A 51 7.09 7.99 0.92
C ALA A 51 7.25 8.54 -0.50
N ILE A 52 6.35 8.17 -1.42
CA ILE A 52 6.40 8.59 -2.83
C ILE A 52 6.06 10.08 -2.94
N GLU A 53 4.99 10.52 -2.25
CA GLU A 53 4.55 11.91 -2.22
C GLU A 53 5.60 12.82 -1.58
N PHE A 54 6.29 12.35 -0.54
CA PHE A 54 7.39 13.07 0.08
C PHE A 54 8.59 13.23 -0.85
N ALA A 55 8.96 12.17 -1.57
CA ALA A 55 10.14 12.18 -2.45
C ALA A 55 9.94 13.01 -3.72
N PHE A 56 8.80 12.86 -4.38
CA PHE A 56 8.58 13.41 -5.74
C PHE A 56 7.47 14.47 -5.81
N GLY A 57 6.72 14.68 -4.73
CA GLY A 57 5.54 15.54 -4.72
C GLY A 57 4.31 14.89 -5.37
N TYR A 58 3.13 15.44 -5.05
CA TYR A 58 1.85 14.86 -5.46
C TYR A 58 1.64 14.74 -6.97
N LYS A 59 2.07 15.75 -7.76
CA LYS A 59 1.91 15.70 -9.23
C LYS A 59 2.66 14.51 -9.84
N ALA A 60 3.83 14.19 -9.32
CA ALA A 60 4.60 13.04 -9.75
C ALA A 60 3.92 11.72 -9.34
N VAL A 61 3.36 11.65 -8.12
CA VAL A 61 2.57 10.50 -7.65
C VAL A 61 1.42 10.19 -8.60
N LEU A 62 0.68 11.19 -9.08
CA LEU A 62 -0.42 10.98 -10.03
C LEU A 62 0.05 10.36 -11.35
N ASN A 63 1.17 10.85 -11.88
CA ASN A 63 1.74 10.32 -13.13
C ASN A 63 2.21 8.87 -12.96
N LEU A 64 2.93 8.59 -11.86
CA LEU A 64 3.38 7.24 -11.51
C LEU A 64 2.21 6.29 -11.27
N ALA A 65 1.19 6.74 -10.55
CA ALA A 65 0.01 5.95 -10.26
C ALA A 65 -0.67 5.48 -11.55
N ASN A 66 -0.80 6.34 -12.56
CA ASN A 66 -1.39 5.94 -13.84
C ASN A 66 -0.64 4.78 -14.51
N ILE A 67 0.70 4.77 -14.44
CA ILE A 67 1.53 3.69 -14.97
C ILE A 67 1.30 2.41 -14.15
N MET A 68 1.38 2.52 -12.81
CA MET A 68 1.20 1.37 -11.91
C MET A 68 -0.20 0.75 -12.02
N ILE A 69 -1.26 1.57 -12.01
CA ILE A 69 -2.66 1.14 -12.09
C ILE A 69 -2.92 0.36 -13.38
N ARG A 70 -2.33 0.80 -14.50
CA ARG A 70 -2.44 0.07 -15.77
C ARG A 70 -1.82 -1.31 -15.66
N SER A 71 -0.62 -1.41 -15.10
CA SER A 71 0.06 -2.70 -14.86
C SER A 71 -0.78 -3.60 -13.95
N TRP A 72 -1.33 -3.05 -12.86
CA TRP A 72 -2.16 -3.81 -11.91
C TRP A 72 -3.40 -4.40 -12.56
N LYS A 73 -4.07 -3.66 -13.44
CA LYS A 73 -5.27 -4.14 -14.18
C LYS A 73 -4.96 -5.28 -15.16
N GLU A 74 -3.73 -5.39 -15.62
CA GLU A 74 -3.29 -6.44 -16.55
C GLU A 74 -2.70 -7.66 -15.79
N SER A 75 -2.59 -7.59 -14.47
CA SER A 75 -2.01 -8.62 -13.60
C SER A 75 -3.06 -9.23 -12.65
N ASN A 76 -2.73 -10.37 -12.04
CA ASN A 76 -3.49 -10.93 -10.91
C ASN A 76 -2.92 -10.52 -9.55
N ASP A 77 -2.13 -9.45 -9.51
CA ASP A 77 -1.46 -8.99 -8.30
C ASP A 77 -2.44 -8.32 -7.34
N ILE A 78 -2.16 -8.41 -6.03
CA ILE A 78 -2.93 -7.75 -4.98
C ILE A 78 -2.16 -6.50 -4.55
N ASN A 79 -2.81 -5.34 -4.63
CA ASN A 79 -2.18 -4.04 -4.34
C ASN A 79 -2.86 -3.38 -3.15
N VAL A 80 -2.15 -3.26 -2.04
CA VAL A 80 -2.60 -2.60 -0.81
C VAL A 80 -1.94 -1.23 -0.75
N LEU A 81 -2.72 -0.18 -0.98
CA LEU A 81 -2.29 1.20 -0.82
C LEU A 81 -2.53 1.66 0.63
N VAL A 82 -1.48 2.18 1.26
CA VAL A 82 -1.55 2.79 2.59
C VAL A 82 -1.42 4.30 2.44
N VAL A 83 -2.47 5.01 2.85
CA VAL A 83 -2.55 6.46 2.75
C VAL A 83 -3.01 7.05 4.09
N LYS A 84 -2.34 8.10 4.53
CA LYS A 84 -2.66 8.84 5.76
C LYS A 84 -3.69 9.92 5.47
N SER A 85 -4.50 10.24 6.47
CA SER A 85 -5.44 11.36 6.41
C SER A 85 -4.70 12.67 6.14
N GLY A 86 -5.21 13.48 5.22
CA GLY A 86 -4.62 14.77 4.83
C GLY A 86 -3.60 14.72 3.69
N GLN A 87 -3.23 13.53 3.19
CA GLN A 87 -2.40 13.41 2.00
C GLN A 87 -3.17 13.74 0.71
N GLU A 88 -2.52 14.42 -0.24
CA GLU A 88 -3.15 14.76 -1.52
C GLU A 88 -3.41 13.50 -2.37
N SER A 89 -2.55 12.49 -2.24
CA SER A 89 -2.66 11.19 -2.90
C SER A 89 -3.90 10.36 -2.51
N MET A 90 -4.59 10.72 -1.43
CA MET A 90 -5.81 10.05 -0.95
C MET A 90 -6.93 10.04 -1.99
N ASN A 91 -7.14 11.16 -2.70
CA ASN A 91 -8.20 11.26 -3.70
C ASN A 91 -8.02 10.25 -4.83
N MET A 92 -6.78 10.10 -5.32
CA MET A 92 -6.46 9.15 -6.37
C MET A 92 -6.63 7.70 -5.89
N ALA A 93 -6.17 7.39 -4.68
CA ALA A 93 -6.27 6.04 -4.12
C ALA A 93 -7.75 5.61 -3.97
N ILE A 94 -8.61 6.48 -3.45
CA ILE A 94 -10.05 6.19 -3.29
C ILE A 94 -10.73 5.91 -4.63
N HIS A 95 -10.40 6.67 -5.68
CA HIS A 95 -11.03 6.49 -7.00
C HIS A 95 -10.59 5.21 -7.72
N THR A 96 -9.46 4.63 -7.34
CA THR A 96 -8.91 3.45 -7.99
C THR A 96 -9.14 2.17 -7.20
N ALA A 97 -9.39 2.27 -5.91
CA ALA A 97 -9.51 1.11 -5.04
C ALA A 97 -10.81 0.32 -5.27
N ASP A 98 -10.69 -0.99 -5.47
CA ASP A 98 -11.84 -1.91 -5.41
C ASP A 98 -12.37 -2.06 -3.97
N THR A 99 -11.48 -1.87 -2.98
CA THR A 99 -11.82 -1.93 -1.55
C THR A 99 -11.14 -0.78 -0.80
N TYR A 100 -11.93 -0.02 -0.04
CA TYR A 100 -11.44 1.05 0.82
C TYR A 100 -11.76 0.73 2.28
N LEU A 101 -10.73 0.39 3.04
CA LEU A 101 -10.78 0.24 4.50
C LEU A 101 -10.27 1.53 5.16
N LEU A 102 -11.04 2.07 6.10
CA LEU A 102 -10.64 3.18 6.93
C LEU A 102 -10.25 2.67 8.31
N VAL A 103 -9.11 3.13 8.80
CA VAL A 103 -8.68 2.99 10.19
C VAL A 103 -8.82 4.36 10.85
N SER A 104 -9.68 4.47 11.86
CA SER A 104 -9.95 5.72 12.56
C SER A 104 -10.24 5.49 14.03
N GLU A 105 -10.08 6.53 14.85
CA GLU A 105 -10.50 6.50 16.24
C GLU A 105 -12.02 6.78 16.33
N LEU A 106 -12.73 5.94 17.10
CA LEU A 106 -14.15 6.09 17.42
C LEU A 106 -14.34 5.93 18.95
N ASN A 107 -14.76 7.00 19.64
CA ASN A 107 -15.04 7.04 21.08
C ASN A 107 -13.90 6.51 21.99
N GLY A 108 -12.65 6.80 21.63
CA GLY A 108 -11.42 6.40 22.30
C GLY A 108 -10.85 5.06 21.83
N GLY A 109 -11.53 4.33 20.95
CA GLY A 109 -11.10 3.03 20.41
C GLY A 109 -10.60 3.13 18.97
N LEU A 110 -9.50 2.46 18.65
CA LEU A 110 -9.03 2.35 17.27
C LEU A 110 -9.90 1.34 16.53
N CYS A 111 -10.52 1.75 15.43
CA CYS A 111 -11.47 0.93 14.68
C CYS A 111 -11.08 0.80 13.21
N MET A 112 -11.43 -0.32 12.59
CA MET A 112 -11.35 -0.52 11.14
C MET A 112 -12.71 -0.88 10.56
N TYR A 113 -13.05 -0.29 9.41
CA TYR A 113 -14.25 -0.60 8.66
C TYR A 113 -14.09 -0.31 7.17
N GLY A 114 -14.86 -1.03 6.36
CA GLY A 114 -15.01 -0.74 4.95
C GLY A 114 -15.88 0.50 4.72
N ILE A 115 -15.35 1.39 3.89
CA ILE A 115 -16.12 2.42 3.18
C ILE A 115 -16.64 1.83 1.88
N ILE A 116 -15.82 1.03 1.19
CA ILE A 116 -16.15 0.33 -0.06
C ILE A 116 -15.68 -1.12 0.04
N PRO A 117 -16.58 -2.13 0.02
CA PRO A 117 -17.99 -1.99 0.39
C PRO A 117 -18.12 -1.52 1.85
N ARG A 118 -19.29 -0.99 2.21
CA ARG A 118 -19.54 -0.56 3.60
C ARG A 118 -19.60 -1.77 4.54
N THR A 119 -18.88 -1.71 5.66
CA THR A 119 -18.96 -2.70 6.74
C THR A 119 -19.21 -2.05 8.09
N GLU A 120 -19.59 -2.84 9.08
CA GLU A 120 -19.61 -2.41 10.48
C GLU A 120 -18.18 -2.15 11.01
N PRO A 121 -18.01 -1.27 12.02
CA PRO A 121 -16.73 -1.04 12.68
C PRO A 121 -16.30 -2.20 13.56
N TYR A 122 -15.01 -2.54 13.44
CA TYR A 122 -14.32 -3.50 14.30
C TYR A 122 -13.30 -2.76 15.13
N ASN A 123 -13.42 -2.84 16.45
CA ASN A 123 -12.38 -2.38 17.37
C ASN A 123 -11.12 -3.24 17.17
N MET A 124 -9.99 -2.57 17.03
CA MET A 124 -8.67 -3.16 16.83
C MET A 124 -7.91 -3.17 18.15
N LEU A 125 -7.49 -4.35 18.61
CA LEU A 125 -6.62 -4.49 19.78
C LEU A 125 -5.34 -5.22 19.39
N LEU A 126 -4.21 -4.67 19.86
CA LEU A 126 -2.94 -5.38 19.82
C LEU A 126 -2.86 -6.29 21.05
N GLU A 127 -2.83 -7.58 20.82
CA GLU A 127 -2.67 -8.60 21.85
C GLU A 127 -1.19 -9.01 21.98
N GLU A 128 -0.92 -9.89 22.93
CA GLU A 128 0.40 -10.49 23.10
C GLU A 128 0.88 -11.20 21.81
N GLY A 129 2.18 -11.13 21.53
CA GLY A 129 2.78 -11.77 20.37
C GLY A 129 2.49 -11.10 19.03
N ASN A 130 2.20 -9.79 19.01
CA ASN A 130 1.89 -9.00 17.80
C ASN A 130 0.63 -9.47 17.05
N ARG A 131 -0.32 -10.09 17.75
CA ARG A 131 -1.60 -10.47 17.16
C ARG A 131 -2.55 -9.28 17.19
N ILE A 132 -3.20 -8.98 16.08
CA ILE A 132 -4.27 -7.99 16.03
C ILE A 132 -5.61 -8.74 16.12
N SER A 133 -6.44 -8.41 17.11
CA SER A 133 -7.83 -8.88 17.17
C SER A 133 -8.79 -7.79 16.69
N LEU A 134 -9.82 -8.24 15.97
CA LEU A 134 -10.89 -7.41 15.43
C LEU A 134 -12.21 -7.81 16.09
N THR A 135 -12.73 -6.97 16.98
CA THR A 135 -13.99 -7.22 17.69
C THR A 135 -15.09 -6.32 17.11
N PRO A 136 -16.20 -6.87 16.59
CA PRO A 136 -17.33 -6.06 16.14
C PRO A 136 -17.84 -5.14 17.27
N ILE A 137 -18.11 -3.88 16.95
CA ILE A 137 -18.83 -2.98 17.85
C ILE A 137 -20.30 -3.11 17.48
N VAL A 138 -21.02 -3.96 18.22
CA VAL A 138 -22.48 -4.17 18.09
C VAL A 138 -23.27 -3.32 19.08
#